data_AF-A0A7Y6NI60-F1
#
_entry.id   AF-A0A7Y6NI60-F1
#
_cell.length_a   1.000
_cell.length_b   1.000
_cell.length_c   1.000
_cell.angle_alpha   90.00
_cell.angle_beta   90.00
_cell.angle_gamma   90.00
#
_symmetry.space_group_name_H-M   'P 1'
#
loop_
_entity.id
_entity.type
_entity.pdbx_description
1 polymer ?
#
loop_
_entity_poly.entity_id
_entity_poly.type
_entity_poly.pdbx_seq_one_letter_code
_entity_poly.pdbx_strand_id
1 'polypeptide(L)'
;MSASETSTGGKSVVELVLSLENQVAGYPQANWHIGLKSKTKMALEKINRAFDAKRISAEESLNLKQRVYSVQDKLIELALW
;
A
#
# COMPACT_ATOMS: atom_id res chain seq x y z
N MET A 1 32.64 -4.07 -11.74
CA MET A 1 31.89 -4.90 -10.77
C MET A 1 30.76 -4.06 -10.22
N SER A 2 29.53 -4.54 -10.38
CA SER A 2 28.27 -3.80 -10.17
C SER A 2 27.88 -3.77 -8.69
N ALA A 3 27.61 -2.59 -8.15
CA ALA A 3 26.99 -2.41 -6.85
C ALA A 3 26.15 -1.12 -6.85
N SER A 4 24.81 -1.27 -6.81
CA SER A 4 23.81 -0.35 -6.23
C SER A 4 22.51 -0.32 -7.03
N GLU A 5 21.73 -1.40 -7.01
CA GLU A 5 20.32 -1.39 -7.48
C GLU A 5 19.36 -2.14 -6.53
N THR A 6 19.68 -2.22 -5.24
CA THR A 6 18.91 -3.03 -4.28
C THR A 6 18.04 -2.26 -3.29
N SER A 7 18.08 -0.92 -3.24
CA SER A 7 17.35 -0.14 -2.21
C SER A 7 16.06 0.55 -2.69
N THR A 8 15.92 0.83 -3.99
CA THR A 8 14.84 1.70 -4.50
C THR A 8 13.45 1.04 -4.42
N GLY A 9 13.39 -0.30 -4.52
CA GLY A 9 12.11 -1.01 -4.57
C GLY A 9 11.35 -1.06 -3.24
N GLY A 10 12.02 -1.34 -2.12
CA GLY A 10 11.37 -1.44 -0.80
C GLY A 10 10.89 -0.09 -0.27
N LYS A 11 11.75 0.94 -0.38
CA LYS A 11 11.41 2.32 0.01
C LYS A 11 10.19 2.86 -0.75
N SER A 12 10.08 2.53 -2.04
CA SER A 12 8.95 2.90 -2.88
C SER A 12 7.61 2.29 -2.42
N VAL A 13 7.61 1.10 -1.83
CA VAL A 13 6.38 0.44 -1.37
C VAL A 13 5.90 1.05 -0.06
N VAL A 14 6.80 1.36 0.88
CA VAL A 14 6.44 2.02 2.15
C VAL A 14 5.81 3.39 1.90
N GLU A 15 6.41 4.21 1.02
CA GLU A 15 5.89 5.53 0.64
C GLU A 15 4.49 5.43 -0.01
N LEU A 16 4.27 4.39 -0.83
CA LEU A 16 2.96 4.13 -1.42
C LEU A 16 1.89 3.83 -0.36
N VAL A 17 2.21 2.99 0.64
CA VAL A 17 1.27 2.65 1.73
C VAL A 17 0.98 3.88 2.59
N LEU A 18 1.99 4.69 2.93
CA LEU A 18 1.80 5.95 3.65
C LEU A 18 0.90 6.93 2.88
N SER A 19 1.07 7.02 1.56
CA SER A 19 0.23 7.87 0.71
C SER A 19 -1.24 7.42 0.73
N LEU A 20 -1.51 6.12 0.81
CA LEU A 20 -2.87 5.58 0.92
C LEU A 20 -3.51 5.94 2.27
N GLU A 21 -2.77 5.77 3.36
CA GLU A 21 -3.24 6.12 4.72
C GLU A 21 -3.58 7.61 4.82
N ASN A 22 -2.74 8.48 4.24
CA ASN A 22 -3.01 9.92 4.23
C ASN A 22 -4.24 10.29 3.38
N GLN A 23 -4.44 9.61 2.25
CA GLN A 23 -5.64 9.83 1.41
C GLN A 23 -6.92 9.41 2.13
N VAL A 24 -6.90 8.30 2.87
CA VAL A 24 -8.06 7.83 3.65
C VAL A 24 -8.40 8.75 4.82
N ALA A 25 -7.39 9.37 5.42
CA ALA A 25 -7.60 10.31 6.52
C ALA A 25 -8.15 11.69 6.06
N GLY A 26 -7.89 12.08 4.81
CA GLY A 26 -8.11 13.46 4.35
C GLY A 26 -9.42 13.76 3.61
N TYR A 27 -10.21 12.76 3.17
CA TYR A 27 -11.30 13.00 2.21
C TYR A 27 -12.58 12.17 2.46
N PRO A 28 -13.64 12.76 3.05
CA PRO A 28 -14.96 12.13 3.18
C PRO A 28 -15.94 12.49 2.04
N GLN A 29 -15.46 12.77 0.83
CA GLN A 29 -16.31 13.17 -0.31
C GLN A 29 -17.11 11.99 -0.91
N ALA A 30 -18.04 12.21 -1.84
CA ALA A 30 -18.67 11.12 -2.58
C ALA A 30 -17.71 10.54 -3.65
N ASN A 31 -17.68 9.22 -3.84
CA ASN A 31 -16.94 8.48 -4.89
C ASN A 31 -15.39 8.41 -4.82
N TRP A 32 -14.74 9.10 -3.89
CA TRP A 32 -13.28 8.98 -3.68
C TRP A 32 -12.82 7.54 -3.38
N HIS A 33 -13.69 6.71 -2.78
CA HIS A 33 -13.38 5.33 -2.41
C HIS A 33 -13.15 4.41 -3.62
N ILE A 34 -13.74 4.72 -4.79
CA ILE A 34 -13.56 3.93 -6.03
C ILE A 34 -12.11 4.00 -6.49
N GLY A 35 -11.53 5.22 -6.52
CA GLY A 35 -10.13 5.43 -6.88
C GLY A 35 -9.18 4.77 -5.87
N LEU A 36 -9.48 4.86 -4.58
CA LEU A 36 -8.63 4.28 -3.54
C LEU A 36 -8.67 2.75 -3.50
N LYS A 37 -9.82 2.12 -3.84
CA LYS A 37 -9.93 0.66 -3.99
C LYS A 37 -8.96 0.11 -5.03
N SER A 38 -8.82 0.78 -6.17
CA SER A 38 -7.85 0.38 -7.21
C SER A 38 -6.40 0.55 -6.74
N LYS A 39 -6.10 1.63 -6.01
CA LYS A 39 -4.75 1.89 -5.49
C LYS A 39 -4.33 0.91 -4.39
N THR A 40 -5.25 0.49 -3.50
CA THR A 40 -4.95 -0.53 -2.48
C THR A 40 -4.63 -1.89 -3.11
N LYS A 41 -5.37 -2.30 -4.16
CA LYS A 41 -5.04 -3.50 -4.95
C LYS A 41 -3.62 -3.41 -5.54
N MET A 42 -3.30 -2.30 -6.19
CA MET A 42 -1.97 -2.07 -6.76
C MET A 42 -0.87 -2.09 -5.68
N ALA A 43 -1.13 -1.57 -4.48
CA ALA A 43 -0.18 -1.62 -3.39
C ALA A 43 0.10 -3.06 -2.93
N LEU A 44 -0.93 -3.90 -2.77
CA LEU A 44 -0.76 -5.32 -2.45
C LEU A 44 0.07 -6.06 -3.51
N GLU A 45 -0.18 -5.80 -4.79
CA GLU A 45 0.60 -6.37 -5.89
C GLU A 45 2.07 -5.94 -5.83
N LYS A 46 2.35 -4.66 -5.54
CA LYS A 46 3.72 -4.16 -5.39
C LYS A 46 4.43 -4.71 -4.15
N ILE A 47 3.73 -4.88 -3.03
CA ILE A 47 4.27 -5.53 -1.82
C ILE A 47 4.66 -6.98 -2.15
N ASN A 48 3.78 -7.74 -2.81
CA ASN A 48 4.07 -9.11 -3.21
C ASN A 48 5.30 -9.18 -4.13
N ARG A 49 5.37 -8.34 -5.16
CA ARG A 49 6.54 -8.31 -6.06
C ARG A 49 7.83 -7.93 -5.33
N ALA A 50 7.78 -7.00 -4.38
CA ALA A 50 8.95 -6.62 -3.58
C ALA A 50 9.40 -7.76 -2.68
N PHE A 51 8.46 -8.49 -2.09
CA PHE A 51 8.72 -9.68 -1.27
C PHE A 51 9.33 -10.82 -2.10
N ASP A 52 8.73 -11.15 -3.25
CA ASP A 52 9.21 -12.19 -4.17
C ASP A 52 10.62 -11.87 -4.69
N ALA A 53 10.90 -10.59 -4.94
CA ALA A 53 12.22 -10.10 -5.32
C ALA A 53 13.21 -10.00 -4.14
N LYS A 54 12.84 -10.45 -2.93
CA LYS A 54 13.63 -10.38 -1.69
C LYS A 54 14.13 -8.97 -1.35
N ARG A 55 13.35 -7.94 -1.71
CA ARG A 55 13.65 -6.51 -1.44
C ARG A 55 13.11 -6.03 -0.09
N ILE A 56 12.19 -6.79 0.50
CA ILE A 56 11.62 -6.56 1.84
C ILE A 56 11.55 -7.89 2.58
N SER A 57 11.55 -7.87 3.92
CA SER A 57 11.46 -9.08 4.73
C SER A 57 10.03 -9.65 4.75
N ALA A 58 9.88 -10.89 5.24
CA ALA A 58 8.56 -11.48 5.45
C ALA A 58 7.72 -10.68 6.47
N GLU A 59 8.35 -10.22 7.54
CA GLU A 59 7.73 -9.37 8.57
C GLU A 59 7.30 -8.02 7.99
N GLU A 60 8.16 -7.38 7.20
CA GLU A 60 7.86 -6.10 6.56
C GLU A 60 6.72 -6.23 5.54
N SER A 61 6.73 -7.30 4.72
CA SER A 61 5.62 -7.62 3.80
C SER A 61 4.30 -7.83 4.56
N LEU A 62 4.32 -8.57 5.68
CA LEU A 62 3.13 -8.79 6.50
C LEU A 62 2.60 -7.46 7.07
N ASN A 63 3.48 -6.65 7.66
CA ASN A 63 3.13 -5.35 8.24
C ASN A 63 2.50 -4.42 7.19
N LEU A 64 3.11 -4.32 6.00
CA LEU A 64 2.61 -3.46 4.93
C LEU A 64 1.26 -3.94 4.40
N LYS A 65 1.05 -5.26 4.28
CA LYS A 65 -0.25 -5.83 3.89
C LYS A 65 -1.33 -5.49 4.90
N GLN A 66 -1.06 -5.67 6.19
CA GLN A 66 -2.01 -5.32 7.26
C GLN A 66 -2.43 -3.85 7.21
N ARG A 67 -1.49 -2.94 6.96
CA ARG A 67 -1.78 -1.51 6.79
C ARG A 67 -2.67 -1.23 5.58
N VAL A 68 -2.42 -1.88 4.44
CA VAL A 68 -3.27 -1.75 3.25
C VAL A 68 -4.68 -2.31 3.50
N TYR A 69 -4.81 -3.43 4.22
CA TYR A 69 -6.12 -3.95 4.61
C TYR A 69 -6.88 -3.00 5.53
N SER A 70 -6.21 -2.38 6.51
CA SER A 70 -6.85 -1.35 7.35
C SER A 70 -7.37 -0.15 6.54
N VAL A 71 -6.67 0.25 5.47
CA VAL A 71 -7.19 1.26 4.52
C VAL A 71 -8.43 0.75 3.80
N GLN A 72 -8.46 -0.51 3.38
CA GLN A 72 -9.64 -1.12 2.73
C GLN A 72 -10.84 -1.21 3.66
N ASP A 73 -10.64 -1.56 4.93
CA ASP A 73 -11.73 -1.63 5.92
C ASP A 73 -12.37 -0.24 6.12
N LYS A 74 -11.54 0.80 6.28
CA LYS A 74 -12.03 2.19 6.36
C LYS A 74 -12.78 2.64 5.11
N LEU A 75 -12.33 2.21 3.93
CA LEU A 75 -13.03 2.49 2.68
C LEU A 75 -14.40 1.82 2.61
N ILE A 76 -14.52 0.60 3.14
CA ILE A 76 -15.79 -0.12 3.22
C ILE A 76 -16.72 0.58 4.21
N GLU A 77 -16.23 0.94 5.39
CA GLU A 77 -17.00 1.71 6.38
C GLU A 77 -17.56 3.00 5.78
N LEU A 78 -16.75 3.75 5.03
CA LEU A 78 -17.15 5.01 4.40
C LEU A 78 -18.06 4.84 3.17
N ALA A 79 -18.14 3.64 2.57
CA ALA A 79 -19.05 3.35 1.47
C ALA A 79 -20.43 2.85 1.93
N LEU A 80 -20.54 2.46 3.20
CA LEU A 80 -21.78 1.97 3.82
C LEU A 80 -22.59 3.09 4.51
N TRP A 81 -22.07 4.32 4.53
CA TRP A 81 -22.72 5.54 5.05
C TRP A 81 -23.15 6.45 3.90
#